data_AF-A0A2N2GKF4-F1
#
_entry.id   AF-A0A2N2GKF4-F1
#
_cell.length_a   1.000
_cell.length_b   1.000
_cell.length_c   1.000
_cell.angle_alpha   90.00
_cell.angle_beta   90.00
_cell.angle_gamma   90.00
#
_symmetry.space_group_name_H-M   'P 1'
#
loop_
_entity.id
_entity.type
_entity.pdbx_description
1 polymer ?
#
loop_
_entity_poly.entity_id
_entity_poly.type
_entity_poly.pdbx_seq_one_letter_code
_entity_poly.pdbx_strand_id
1 'polypeptide(L)' 'MPDTFQESTFKGSPVCKIYINEFKGEPQFLTMGLKKAQAVLENIDALRKWVDRQEFPHGHNDQK' A
#
# COMPACT_ATOMS: atom_id res chain seq x y z
N MET A 1 -13.35 -5.83 8.58
CA MET A 1 -12.13 -6.04 7.76
C MET A 1 -11.05 -6.53 8.69
N PRO A 2 -10.26 -7.55 8.35
CA PRO A 2 -9.10 -7.91 9.17
C PRO A 2 -8.21 -6.66 9.32
N ASP A 3 -7.63 -6.45 10.50
CA ASP A 3 -6.77 -5.29 10.75
C ASP A 3 -5.61 -5.30 9.75
N THR A 4 -5.71 -4.44 8.73
CA THR A 4 -4.78 -4.40 7.59
C THR A 4 -3.47 -3.71 7.96
N PHE A 5 -3.39 -3.07 9.12
CA PHE A 5 -2.21 -2.37 9.62
C PHE A 5 -1.77 -2.96 10.96
N GLN A 6 -0.48 -3.27 11.08
CA GLN A 6 0.12 -3.78 12.30
C GLN A 6 1.40 -3.02 12.62
N GLU A 7 1.61 -2.72 13.90
CA GLU A 7 2.87 -2.17 14.41
C GLU A 7 3.80 -3.28 14.87
N SER A 8 5.10 -3.12 14.64
CA SER A 8 6.11 -4.11 15.02
C SER A 8 7.46 -3.42 15.24
N THR A 9 8.42 -4.16 15.77
CA THR A 9 9.81 -3.72 15.86
C THR A 9 10.71 -4.64 15.06
N PHE A 10 11.66 -4.08 14.32
CA PHE A 10 12.72 -4.82 13.63
C PHE A 10 14.09 -4.29 14.09
N LYS A 11 14.89 -5.14 14.72
CA LYS A 11 16.22 -4.79 15.27
C LYS A 11 16.19 -3.53 16.15
N GLY A 12 15.20 -3.41 17.03
CA GLY A 12 15.03 -2.27 17.94
C GLY A 12 14.47 -1.00 17.29
N SER A 13 14.19 -1.00 15.99
CA SER A 13 13.56 0.13 15.28
C SER A 13 12.07 -0.15 15.01
N PRO A 14 11.19 0.85 15.15
CA PRO A 14 9.77 0.68 14.84
C PRO A 14 9.54 0.53 13.33
N VAL A 15 8.63 -0.38 12.98
CA VAL A 15 8.17 -0.65 11.61
C VAL A 15 6.66 -0.86 11.63
N CYS A 16 5.98 -0.53 10.53
CA CYS A 16 4.61 -0.93 10.30
C CYS A 16 4.53 -2.00 9.21
N LYS A 17 3.47 -2.81 9.26
CA LYS A 17 3.15 -3.86 8.30
C LYS A 17 1.75 -3.62 7.77
N ILE A 18 1.61 -3.56 6.45
CA ILE A 18 0.33 -3.37 5.77
C ILE A 18 0.02 -4.63 4.98
N TYR A 19 -1.13 -5.25 5.19
CA TYR A 19 -1.56 -6.41 4.42
C TYR A 19 -1.72 -6.04 2.94
N ILE A 20 -1.12 -6.83 2.05
CA ILE A 20 -1.20 -6.64 0.59
C ILE A 20 -2.23 -7.61 0.02
N ASN A 21 -1.95 -8.91 0.11
CA ASN A 21 -2.76 -9.99 -0.41
C ASN A 21 -2.30 -11.32 0.20
N GLU A 22 -2.91 -12.41 -0.24
CA GLU A 22 -2.42 -13.76 0.03
C GLU A 22 -1.70 -14.28 -1.22
N PHE A 23 -0.51 -14.85 -1.02
CA PHE A 23 0.23 -15.52 -2.09
C PHE A 23 0.48 -16.98 -1.68
N LYS A 24 -0.10 -17.93 -2.43
CA LYS A 24 0.01 -19.37 -2.19
C LYS A 24 -0.40 -19.82 -0.77
N GLY A 25 -1.48 -19.26 -0.22
CA GLY A 25 -1.92 -19.61 1.14
C GLY A 25 -1.25 -18.81 2.25
N GLU A 26 -0.26 -17.96 1.92
CA GLU A 26 0.48 -17.18 2.90
C GLU A 26 0.15 -15.68 2.79
N PRO A 27 -0.23 -15.01 3.89
CA PRO A 27 -0.50 -13.58 3.88
C PRO A 27 0.79 -12.79 3.67
N GLN A 28 0.78 -11.91 2.68
CA GLN A 28 1.88 -11.02 2.34
C GLN A 28 1.65 -9.64 2.92
N PHE A 29 2.71 -9.07 3.50
CA PHE A 29 2.68 -7.76 4.14
C PHE A 29 3.77 -6.84 3.59
N LEU A 30 3.40 -5.61 3.27
CA LEU A 30 4.32 -4.52 3.02
C LEU A 30 4.87 -4.05 4.38
N THR A 31 6.15 -4.31 4.65
CA THR A 31 6.81 -3.84 5.87
C THR A 31 7.64 -2.59 5.59
N MET A 32 7.43 -1.52 6.36
CA MET A 32 8.18 -0.28 6.21
C MET A 32 8.57 0.34 7.56
N GLY A 33 9.79 0.87 7.63
CA GLY A 33 10.23 1.69 8.75
C GLY A 33 9.81 3.15 8.60
N LEU A 34 9.96 3.94 9.66
CA LEU A 34 9.46 5.32 9.75
C LEU A 34 9.82 6.19 8.54
N LYS A 35 11.09 6.21 8.10
CA LYS A 35 11.52 7.05 6.95
C LYS A 35 10.76 6.72 5.66
N LYS A 36 10.49 5.44 5.41
CA LYS A 36 9.75 4.99 4.22
C LYS A 36 8.26 5.33 4.36
N ALA A 37 7.69 5.13 5.55
CA ALA A 37 6.31 5.50 5.83
C ALA A 37 6.08 7.00 5.64
N GLN A 38 6.98 7.84 6.17
CA GLN A 38 6.92 9.29 6.02
C GLN A 38 6.97 9.73 4.55
N ALA A 39 7.87 9.17 3.75
CA ALA A 39 7.95 9.47 2.31
C ALA A 39 6.67 9.09 1.55
N VAL A 40 6.02 7.98 1.94
CA VAL A 40 4.71 7.59 1.39
C VAL A 40 3.64 8.60 1.77
N LEU A 41 3.58 9.04 3.03
CA LEU A 41 2.61 10.04 3.49
C LEU A 41 2.77 11.38 2.76
N GLU A 42 4.01 11.84 2.57
CA GLU A 42 4.33 13.09 1.86
C GLU A 42 3.93 13.05 0.38
N ASN A 43 3.83 11.86 -0.22
CA ASN A 43 3.54 11.67 -1.65
C ASN A 43 2.22 10.93 -1.90
N ILE A 44 1.37 10.78 -0.89
CA ILE A 44 0.22 9.86 -0.95
C ILE A 44 -0.78 10.26 -2.05
N ASP A 45 -0.97 11.55 -2.30
CA ASP A 45 -1.89 12.02 -3.34
C ASP A 45 -1.34 11.77 -4.75
N ALA A 46 -0.03 11.90 -4.93
CA ALA A 46 0.62 11.57 -6.20
C ALA A 46 0.57 10.05 -6.45
N LEU A 47 0.79 9.25 -5.41
CA LEU A 47 0.64 7.80 -5.44
C LEU A 47 -0.78 7.39 -5.82
N ARG A 48 -1.80 7.98 -5.19
CA ARG A 48 -3.22 7.73 -5.53
C ARG A 48 -3.52 8.02 -7.00
N LYS A 49 -3.16 9.22 -7.48
CA LYS A 49 -3.32 9.58 -8.91
C LYS A 49 -2.57 8.65 -9.86
N TRP A 50 -1.44 8.10 -9.43
CA TRP A 50 -0.72 7.13 -10.22
C TRP A 50 -1.43 5.78 -10.25
N VAL A 51 -1.89 5.27 -9.11
CA VAL A 51 -2.68 4.02 -9.02
C VAL A 51 -3.94 4.12 -9.87
N ASP A 52 -4.73 5.19 -9.72
CA ASP A 52 -5.96 5.39 -10.50
C ASP A 52 -5.71 5.31 -12.01
N ARG A 53 -4.60 5.88 -12.49
CA ARG A 53 -4.23 5.81 -13.92
C ARG A 53 -3.85 4.40 -14.39
N GLN A 54 -3.30 3.56 -13.51
CA GLN A 54 -2.91 2.19 -13.86
C GLN A 54 -4.09 1.23 -13.79
N GLU A 55 -5.01 1.43 -12.85
CA GLU A 55 -6.23 0.61 -12.71
C GLU A 55 -7.28 0.96 -13.77
N PHE A 56 -7.31 2.22 -14.22
CA PHE A 56 -8.20 2.69 -15.29
C PHE A 56 -7.42 3.23 -16.49
N PRO A 57 -6.64 2.37 -17.20
CA PRO A 57 -5.78 2.82 -18.29
C PRO A 57 -6.57 3.22 -19.55
N HIS A 58 -7.87 2.91 -19.62
CA HIS A 58 -8.74 3.24 -20.74
C HIS A 58 -9.95 3.99 -20.19
N GLY A 59 -10.06 5.26 -20.56
CA GLY A 59 -11.32 5.98 -20.44
C GLY A 59 -12.42 5.13 -21.07
N HIS A 60 -13.50 4.93 -20.31
CA HIS A 60 -14.72 4.31 -20.77
C HIS A 60 -15.20 5.05 -22.03
N ASN A 61 -14.83 4.55 -23.20
CA ASN A 61 -15.39 4.94 -24.48
C ASN A 61 -16.65 4.09 -24.69
N ASP A 62 -17.68 4.32 -23.88
CA ASP A 62 -19.00 3.72 -24.08
C ASP A 62 -20.02 4.37 -23.13
N GLN A 63 -20.63 5.48 -23.56
CA GLN A 63 -22.04 5.87 -23.36
C GLN A 63 -22.36 6.85 -24.52
N LYS A 64 -22.77 6.33 -25.69
CA LYS A 64 -24.17 6.21 -26.15
C LYS A 64 -24.98 7.49 -26.08
#